data_AF-A0A8I1W6K2-F1
#
_entry.id   AF-A0A8I1W6K2-F1
#
_cell.length_a   1.000
_cell.length_b   1.000
_cell.length_c   1.000
_cell.angle_alpha   90.00
_cell.angle_beta   90.00
_cell.angle_gamma   90.00
#
_symmetry.space_group_name_H-M   'P 1'
#
loop_
_entity.id
_entity.type
_entity.pdbx_description
1 polymer ?
#
loop_
_entity_poly.entity_id
_entity_poly.type
_entity_poly.pdbx_seq_one_letter_code
_entity_poly.pdbx_strand_id
1 'polypeptide(L)'
;MEMIQIDLSALRCPQLLLQAKKTLRMYPDAAMVVFYLSGSAELHDLLRLALAQGWCVSHEHEQALSRWRVQLNRRSSDSQGVVS
;
A
#
# COMPACT_ATOMS: atom_id res chain seq x y z
N MET A 1 8.40 -13.69 8.29
CA MET A 1 7.83 -12.80 7.25
C MET A 1 7.43 -11.51 7.95
N GLU A 2 7.99 -10.38 7.54
CA GLU A 2 7.76 -9.09 8.19
C GLU A 2 6.53 -8.40 7.58
N MET A 3 5.61 -7.97 8.45
CA MET A 3 4.44 -7.17 8.13
C MET A 3 4.65 -5.77 8.69
N ILE A 4 4.52 -4.76 7.84
CA ILE A 4 4.64 -3.35 8.23
C ILE A 4 3.26 -2.72 8.22
N GLN A 5 2.88 -2.04 9.30
CA GLN A 5 1.63 -1.28 9.39
C GLN A 5 1.95 0.18 9.67
N ILE A 6 1.36 1.09 8.90
CA ILE A 6 1.57 2.54 9.05
C ILE A 6 0.22 3.24 8.98
N ASP A 7 -0.07 4.06 9.97
CA ASP A 7 -1.20 4.97 9.93
C ASP A 7 -0.80 6.30 9.25
N LEU A 8 -1.47 6.60 8.14
CA LEU A 8 -1.30 7.84 7.37
C LEU A 8 -2.55 8.73 7.44
N SER A 9 -3.54 8.40 8.29
CA SER A 9 -4.85 9.06 8.33
C SER A 9 -4.77 10.55 8.67
N ALA A 10 -3.71 10.97 9.37
CA ALA A 10 -3.44 12.37 9.71
C ALA A 10 -2.75 13.16 8.59
N LEU A 11 -2.32 12.51 7.51
CA LEU A 11 -1.61 13.15 6.40
C LEU A 11 -2.55 13.37 5.21
N ARG A 12 -2.25 14.41 4.44
CA ARG A 12 -2.90 14.70 3.16
C ARG A 12 -1.86 14.66 2.04
N CYS A 13 -2.31 14.65 0.79
CA CYS A 13 -1.40 14.80 -0.35
C CYS A 13 -0.78 16.21 -0.33
N PRO A 14 0.54 16.37 -0.60
CA PRO A 14 1.48 15.33 -1.06
C PRO A 14 2.22 14.56 0.06
N GLN A 15 2.14 14.99 1.33
CA GLN A 15 2.91 14.40 2.44
C GLN A 15 2.63 12.90 2.63
N LEU A 16 1.36 12.50 2.45
CA LEU A 16 0.94 11.10 2.54
C LEU A 16 1.69 10.21 1.55
N LEU A 17 1.78 10.65 0.28
CA LEU A 17 2.46 9.89 -0.77
C LEU A 17 3.98 9.86 -0.57
N LEU A 18 4.57 10.96 -0.09
CA LEU A 18 5.98 11.00 0.25
C LEU A 18 6.32 10.03 1.37
N GLN A 19 5.48 9.98 2.42
CA GLN A 19 5.65 9.07 3.53
C GLN A 19 5.45 7.60 3.10
N ALA A 20 4.41 7.30 2.32
CA ALA A 20 4.18 5.96 1.77
C ALA A 20 5.38 5.50 0.92
N LYS A 21 5.87 6.35 0.01
CA LYS A 21 7.04 6.07 -0.82
C LYS A 21 8.30 5.85 0.02
N LYS A 22 8.49 6.63 1.08
CA LYS A 22 9.60 6.45 2.02
C LYS A 22 9.50 5.11 2.74
N THR A 23 8.33 4.75 3.26
CA THR A 23 8.09 3.44 3.91
C THR A 23 8.45 2.29 2.98
N LEU A 24 7.94 2.30 1.74
CA LEU A 24 8.24 1.23 0.77
C LEU A 24 9.72 1.12 0.42
N ARG A 25 10.47 2.22 0.49
CA ARG A 25 11.93 2.23 0.32
C ARG A 25 12.69 1.75 1.55
N MET A 26 12.19 2.04 2.75
CA MET A 26 12.80 1.61 4.01
C MET A 26 12.62 0.10 4.25
N TYR A 27 11.52 -0.45 3.76
CA TYR A 27 11.20 -1.88 3.91
C TYR A 27 11.12 -2.54 2.53
N PRO A 28 12.25 -2.62 1.79
CA PRO A 28 12.23 -3.22 0.47
C PRO A 28 11.79 -4.68 0.54
N ASP A 29 12.10 -5.38 1.64
CA ASP A 29 11.85 -6.81 1.82
C ASP A 29 10.60 -7.18 2.61
N ALA A 30 9.76 -6.19 2.93
CA ALA A 30 8.47 -6.47 3.53
C ALA A 30 7.63 -7.38 2.62
N ALA A 31 7.12 -8.47 3.18
CA ALA A 31 6.19 -9.34 2.47
C ALA A 31 4.84 -8.63 2.27
N MET A 32 4.46 -7.81 3.26
CA MET A 32 3.23 -7.05 3.27
C MET A 32 3.42 -5.69 3.96
N VAL A 33 2.83 -4.65 3.37
CA VAL A 33 2.74 -3.30 3.96
C VAL A 33 1.27 -2.88 3.98
N VAL A 34 0.77 -2.44 5.13
CA VAL A 34 -0.60 -1.94 5.31
C VAL A 34 -0.56 -0.45 5.63
N PHE A 35 -1.32 0.33 4.87
CA PHE A 35 -1.52 1.76 5.10
C PHE A 35 -2.97 2.03 5.53
N TYR A 36 -3.14 2.89 6.53
CA TYR A 36 -4.45 3.40 6.94
C TYR A 36 -4.62 4.86 6.48
N LEU A 37 -5.77 5.20 5.88
CA LEU A 37 -6.06 6.52 5.31
C LEU A 37 -7.45 7.01 5.74
N SER A 38 -7.64 8.32 5.87
CA SER A 38 -8.94 8.91 6.21
C SER A 38 -9.83 9.26 5.00
N GLY A 39 -9.24 9.46 3.81
CA GLY A 39 -9.95 9.96 2.63
C GLY A 39 -9.83 9.09 1.37
N SER A 40 -10.83 9.19 0.50
CA SER A 40 -10.90 8.44 -0.76
C SER A 40 -10.02 9.02 -1.88
N ALA A 41 -9.72 10.32 -1.85
CA ALA A 41 -8.80 10.93 -2.82
C ALA A 41 -7.38 10.38 -2.64
N GLU A 42 -6.93 10.33 -1.39
CA GLU A 42 -5.63 9.82 -0.96
C GLU A 42 -5.50 8.32 -1.28
N LEU A 43 -6.59 7.56 -1.17
CA LEU A 43 -6.65 6.16 -1.60
C LEU A 43 -6.25 6.02 -3.07
N HIS A 44 -6.90 6.74 -3.98
CA HIS A 44 -6.64 6.61 -5.42
C HIS A 44 -5.18 6.91 -5.79
N ASP A 45 -4.58 7.93 -5.18
CA ASP A 45 -3.18 8.27 -5.43
C ASP A 45 -2.22 7.19 -4.90
N LEU A 46 -2.51 6.64 -3.72
CA LEU A 46 -1.72 5.55 -3.14
C LEU A 46 -1.80 4.27 -3.98
N LEU A 47 -3.01 3.93 -4.48
CA LEU A 47 -3.20 2.79 -5.36
C LEU A 47 -2.37 2.92 -6.64
N ARG A 48 -2.39 4.11 -7.27
CA ARG A 48 -1.57 4.39 -8.47
C ARG A 48 -0.08 4.24 -8.18
N LEU A 49 0.40 4.80 -7.06
CA LEU A 49 1.79 4.70 -6.63
C LEU A 49 2.22 3.24 -6.43
N ALA A 50 1.39 2.43 -5.76
CA ALA A 50 1.69 1.04 -5.46
C ALA A 50 1.71 0.15 -6.72
N LEU A 51 0.72 0.31 -7.60
CA LEU A 51 0.65 -0.40 -8.87
C LEU A 51 1.83 -0.07 -9.78
N ALA A 52 2.21 1.22 -9.87
CA ALA A 52 3.38 1.65 -10.63
C ALA A 52 4.71 1.05 -10.10
N GLN A 53 4.74 0.64 -8.83
CA GLN A 53 5.88 -0.03 -8.20
C GLN A 53 5.75 -1.57 -8.20
N GLY A 54 4.75 -2.13 -8.89
CA GLY A 54 4.60 -3.58 -9.07
C GLY A 54 4.01 -4.32 -7.87
N TRP A 55 3.44 -3.62 -6.89
CA TRP A 55 2.78 -4.25 -5.74
C TRP A 55 1.41 -4.83 -6.13
N CYS A 56 1.03 -5.94 -5.51
CA CYS A 56 -0.34 -6.43 -5.53
C CYS A 56 -1.14 -5.71 -4.44
N VAL A 57 -2.28 -5.12 -4.78
CA VAL A 57 -3.01 -4.22 -3.89
C VAL A 57 -4.41 -4.74 -3.61
N SER A 58 -4.80 -4.73 -2.33
CA SER A 58 -6.19 -4.85 -1.88
C SER A 58 -6.53 -3.68 -0.97
N HIS A 59 -7.78 -3.26 -0.94
CA HIS A 59 -8.24 -2.20 -0.05
C HIS A 59 -9.68 -2.43 0.39
N GLU A 60 -9.99 -1.99 1.60
CA GLU A 60 -11.33 -2.07 2.18
C GLU A 60 -11.60 -0.82 3.03
N HIS A 61 -12.87 -0.44 3.14
CA HIS A 61 -13.29 0.65 4.01
C HIS A 61 -13.74 0.09 5.36
N GLU A 62 -12.99 0.39 6.42
CA GLU A 62 -13.30 0.02 7.78
C GLU A 62 -14.36 0.98 8.35
N GLN A 63 -15.65 0.70 8.11
CA GLN A 63 -16.76 1.59 8.48
C GLN A 63 -16.76 2.00 9.95
N ALA A 64 -16.45 1.08 10.86
CA ALA A 64 -16.41 1.34 12.31
C ALA A 64 -15.35 2.38 12.72
N LEU A 65 -14.31 2.54 11.90
CA LEU A 65 -13.20 3.45 12.15
C LEU A 65 -13.15 4.61 11.14
N SER A 66 -14.13 4.69 10.23
CA SER A 66 -14.22 5.68 9.16
C SER A 66 -12.89 5.88 8.40
N ARG A 67 -12.19 4.77 8.10
CA ARG A 67 -10.87 4.80 7.44
C ARG A 67 -10.73 3.70 6.39
N TRP A 68 -9.84 3.93 5.44
CA TRP A 68 -9.43 2.95 4.45
C TRP A 68 -8.24 2.16 4.96
N ARG A 69 -8.32 0.84 4.82
CA ARG A 69 -7.19 -0.08 4.99
C ARG A 69 -6.71 -0.49 3.60
N VAL A 70 -5.46 -0.18 3.27
CA VAL A 70 -4.82 -0.51 2.00
C VAL A 70 -3.69 -1.49 2.26
N GLN A 71 -3.80 -2.70 1.73
CA GLN A 71 -2.81 -3.75 1.89
C GLN A 71 -2.04 -3.93 0.58
N LEU A 72 -0.72 -3.82 0.69
CA LEU A 72 0.24 -4.04 -0.39
C LEU A 72 0.96 -5.35 -0.13
N ASN A 73 0.86 -6.30 -1.04
CA ASN A 73 1.57 -7.57 -0.98
C ASN A 73 2.62 -7.60 -2.09
N ARG A 74 3.80 -8.12 -1.78
CA ARG A 74 4.81 -8.37 -2.81
C ARG A 74 4.23 -9.38 -3.80
N ARG A 75 4.40 -9.12 -5.10
CA ARG A 75 4.07 -10.14 -6.10
C ARG A 75 5.08 -11.27 -5.93
N SER A 76 4.62 -12.46 -5.58
CA SER A 76 5.47 -13.65 -5.55
C SER A 76 6.11 -13.80 -6.93
N SER A 77 7.45 -13.93 -7.00
CA SER A 77 8.16 -14.14 -8.28
C SER A 77 7.81 -15.46 -8.97
N ASP A 78 6.95 -16.31 -8.39
CA ASP A 78 6.53 -17.61 -8.93
C ASP A 78 5.45 -17.53 -10.03
N SER A 79 5.56 -16.54 -10.90
CA SER A 79 4.80 -16.52 -12.16
C SER A 79 5.70 -16.17 -13.34
N GLN A 80 6.89 -16.77 -13.38
CA GLN A 80 7.45 -17.22 -14.66
C GLN A 80 6.79 -18.57 -15.01
N GLY A 81 5.48 -18.54 -15.22
CA GLY A 81 4.74 -19.66 -15.80
C GLY A 81 4.96 -19.64 -17.31
N VAL A 82 5.72 -20.62 -17.78
CA VAL A 82 5.97 -20.99 -19.18
C VAL A 82 4.78 -20.65 -20.09
N VAL A 83 4.98 -19.77 -21.07
CA VAL A 83 4.11 -19.72 -22.25
C VAL A 83 4.67 -20.78 -23.20
N SER A 84 3.92 -21.88 -23.37
CA SER A 84 4.14 -22.88 -24.44
C SER A 84 3.52 -22.41 -25.74
#